data_AF-A0A534G7S3-F1
#
_entry.id   AF-A0A534G7S3-F1
#
_cell.length_a   1.000
_cell.length_b   1.000
_cell.length_c   1.000
_cell.angle_alpha   90.00
_cell.angle_beta   90.00
_cell.angle_gamma   90.00
#
_symmetry.space_group_name_H-M   'P 1'
#
loop_
_entity.id
_entity.type
_entity.pdbx_description
1 polymer ?
#
loop_
_entity_poly.entity_id
_entity_poly.type
_entity_poly.pdbx_seq_one_letter_code
_entity_poly.pdbx_strand_id
1 'polypeptide(L)' 'MPDSVLLVDYENIGKIDLGAIPAGVRVPFFFGASQKSVPTEFLKAALRLGERFLPIDIEGQG' A
#
# COMPACT_ATOMS: atom_id res chain seq x y z
N MET A 1 9.61 -18.17 8.96
CA MET A 1 10.19 -17.42 7.83
C MET A 1 10.07 -15.95 8.17
N PRO A 2 11.06 -15.08 7.95
CA PRO A 2 10.83 -13.66 8.19
C PRO A 2 9.74 -13.19 7.22
N ASP A 3 8.62 -12.74 7.76
CA ASP A 3 7.53 -12.15 6.98
C ASP A 3 8.07 -10.87 6.36
N SER A 4 8.38 -10.91 5.07
CA SER A 4 8.83 -9.73 4.33
C SER A 4 7.70 -8.70 4.27
N VAL A 5 8.05 -7.43 4.46
CA VAL A 5 7.12 -6.31 4.47
C VAL A 5 7.58 -5.26 3.47
N LEU A 6 6.67 -4.80 2.60
CA LEU A 6 6.87 -3.64 1.75
C LEU A 6 6.03 -2.49 2.30
N LEU A 7 6.71 -1.48 2.85
CA LEU A 7 6.06 -0.26 3.32
C LEU A 7 5.79 0.64 2.13
N VAL A 8 4.54 1.09 1.98
CA VAL A 8 4.12 1.99 0.90
C VAL A 8 3.54 3.25 1.51
N ASP A 9 4.06 4.40 1.13
CA ASP A 9 3.48 5.72 1.44
C ASP A 9 2.70 6.24 0.22
N TYR A 10 2.03 7.37 0.40
CA TYR A 10 1.26 8.00 -0.65
C TYR A 10 2.13 8.47 -1.83
N GLU A 11 3.32 9.03 -1.59
CA GLU A 11 4.16 9.56 -2.67
C GLU A 11 4.75 8.47 -3.60
N ASN A 12 4.76 7.21 -3.17
CA ASN A 12 5.31 6.10 -3.94
C ASN A 12 4.26 5.21 -4.63
N ILE A 13 2.95 5.47 -4.47
CA ILE A 13 1.88 4.65 -5.07
C ILE A 13 1.95 4.56 -6.61
N GLY A 14 2.55 5.55 -7.28
CA GLY A 14 2.75 5.57 -8.73
C GLY A 14 4.06 4.95 -9.21
N LYS A 15 4.95 4.58 -8.30
CA LYS A 15 6.29 4.03 -8.61
C LYS A 15 6.37 2.52 -8.40
N ILE A 16 5.35 1.92 -7.79
CA ILE A 16 5.33 0.52 -7.36
C ILE A 16 4.30 -0.25 -8.19
N ASP A 17 4.71 -1.39 -8.75
CA ASP A 17 3.79 -2.37 -9.31
C ASP A 17 3.34 -3.34 -8.22
N LEU A 18 2.16 -3.08 -7.63
CA LEU A 18 1.56 -3.97 -6.63
C LEU A 18 1.26 -5.38 -7.19
N GLY A 19 1.08 -5.53 -8.50
CA GLY A 19 0.82 -6.82 -9.14
C GLY A 19 2.04 -7.75 -9.16
N ALA A 20 3.25 -7.19 -9.07
CA ALA A 20 4.51 -7.94 -9.07
C ALA A 20 4.97 -8.36 -7.67
N ILE A 21 4.21 -8.03 -6.62
CA ILE A 21 4.62 -8.32 -5.23
C ILE A 21 4.56 -9.84 -4.97
N PRO A 22 5.69 -10.48 -4.58
CA PRO A 22 5.73 -11.90 -4.32
C PRO A 22 4.71 -12.37 -3.27
N ALA A 23 4.27 -13.62 -3.40
CA ALA A 23 3.46 -14.27 -2.38
C ALA A 23 4.22 -14.27 -1.04
N GLY A 24 3.52 -14.01 0.06
CA GLY A 24 4.11 -13.94 1.41
C GLY A 24 4.63 -12.56 1.83
N VAL A 25 4.63 -11.56 0.94
CA VAL A 25 4.94 -10.16 1.32
C VAL A 25 3.67 -9.45 1.76
N ARG A 26 3.72 -8.83 2.95
CA ARG A 26 2.68 -7.92 3.46
C ARG A 26 2.94 -6.49 3.00
N VAL A 27 1.87 -5.74 2.77
CA VAL A 27 1.92 -4.40 2.18
C VAL A 27 1.12 -3.42 3.04
N PRO A 28 1.71 -2.92 4.15
CA PRO A 28 1.19 -1.76 4.84
C PRO A 28 1.22 -0.52 3.94
N PHE A 29 0.08 0.15 3.81
CA PHE A 29 -0.06 1.39 3.08
C PHE A 29 -0.40 2.51 4.06
N PHE A 30 0.49 3.48 4.18
CA PHE A 30 0.34 4.63 5.07
C PHE A 30 -0.40 5.75 4.36
N PHE A 31 -1.56 6.12 4.91
CA PHE A 31 -2.42 7.17 4.39
C PHE A 31 -2.51 8.30 5.42
N GLY A 32 -1.85 9.41 5.12
CA GLY A 32 -1.79 10.60 5.95
C GLY A 32 -3.08 11.42 5.93
N ALA A 33 -3.32 12.14 7.02
CA ALA A 33 -4.53 12.93 7.26
C ALA A 33 -4.81 14.02 6.19
N SER A 34 -3.77 14.49 5.48
CA SER A 34 -3.92 15.47 4.40
C SER A 34 -4.40 14.84 3.08
N GLN A 35 -4.24 13.52 2.92
CA GLN A 35 -4.62 12.82 1.71
C GLN A 35 -6.10 12.43 1.75
N LYS A 36 -6.78 12.56 0.61
CA LYS A 36 -8.24 12.41 0.51
C LYS A 36 -8.69 11.27 -0.39
N SER A 37 -7.83 10.83 -1.30
CA SER A 37 -8.12 9.78 -2.26
C SER A 37 -6.84 9.12 -2.73
N VAL A 38 -6.96 7.93 -3.30
CA VAL A 38 -5.90 7.23 -4.03
C VAL A 38 -6.33 7.03 -5.50
N PRO A 39 -5.39 6.87 -6.44
CA PRO A 39 -5.71 6.53 -7.82
C PRO A 39 -6.50 5.22 -7.92
N THR A 40 -7.50 5.19 -8.81
CA THR A 40 -8.36 4.00 -9.02
C THR A 40 -7.55 2.76 -9.39
N GLU A 41 -6.49 2.90 -10.19
CA GLU A 41 -5.65 1.77 -10.59
C GLU A 41 -4.83 1.20 -9.43
N PHE A 42 -4.34 2.07 -8.53
CA PHE A 42 -3.70 1.64 -7.30
C PHE A 42 -4.69 0.86 -6.42
N LEU A 43 -5.91 1.38 -6.23
CA LEU A 43 -6.95 0.69 -5.48
C LEU A 43 -7.28 -0.69 -6.08
N LYS A 44 -7.47 -0.79 -7.39
CA LYS A 44 -7.72 -2.07 -8.07
C LYS A 44 -6.59 -3.07 -7.84
N ALA A 45 -5.34 -2.62 -7.91
CA ALA A 45 -4.19 -3.48 -7.68
C ALA A 45 -4.07 -3.90 -6.20
N ALA A 46 -4.31 -2.98 -5.27
CA ALA A 46 -4.35 -3.25 -3.83
C ALA A 46 -5.42 -4.29 -3.47
N LEU A 47 -6.62 -4.20 -4.05
CA LEU A 47 -7.70 -5.18 -3.82
C LEU A 47 -7.31 -6.61 -4.21
N ARG A 48 -6.43 -6.79 -5.20
CA ARG A 48 -5.93 -8.12 -5.61
C ARG A 48 -4.96 -8.73 -4.60
N LEU A 49 -4.36 -7.94 -3.72
CA LEU A 49 -3.47 -8.43 -2.67
C LEU A 49 -4.24 -9.09 -1.51
N GLY A 50 -5.54 -8.80 -1.38
CA GLY A 50 -6.40 -9.35 -0.34
C GLY A 50 -5.91 -8.98 1.07
N GLU A 51 -5.89 -9.97 1.96
CA GLU A 51 -5.46 -9.81 3.37
C GLU A 51 -4.01 -9.33 3.55
N ARG A 52 -3.21 -9.33 2.48
CA ARG A 52 -1.83 -8.83 2.52
C ARG A 52 -1.75 -7.31 2.47
N PHE A 53 -2.78 -6.62 1.99
CA PHE A 53 -2.82 -5.16 1.94
C PHE A 53 -3.45 -4.60 3.22
N LEU A 54 -2.71 -3.75 3.93
CA LEU A 54 -3.12 -3.18 5.21
C LEU A 54 -3.10 -1.65 5.13
N PRO A 55 -4.24 -0.97 4.93
CA PRO A 55 -4.29 0.48 5.04
C PRO A 55 -4.10 0.92 6.50
N ILE A 56 -3.25 1.92 6.72
CA ILE A 56 -2.92 2.50 8.02
C ILE A 56 -3.08 4.01 7.92
N ASP A 57 -4.08 4.54 8.63
CA ASP A 57 -4.23 5.99 8.76
C ASP A 57 -3.17 6.55 9.71
N ILE A 58 -2.51 7.64 9.30
CA ILE A 58 -1.52 8.34 10.13
C ILE A 58 -1.86 9.83 10.26
N GLU A 59 -1.55 10.41 11.42
CA GLU A 59 -1.79 11.83 11.72
C GLU A 59 -0.80 12.77 10.99
N GLY A 60 0.25 12.22 10.37
CA GLY A 60 1.28 12.96 9.63
C GLY A 60 0.89 13.33 8.19
N GLN A 61 1.69 14.17 7.54
CA GLN A 61 1.41 14.65 6.17
C GLN A 61 1.90 13.74 5.04
N GLY A 62 2.52 12.59 5.34
CA GLY A 62 3.35 11.90 4.35
C GLY A 62 4.64 12.67 4.17
#